data_AF-A0A662TR05-F1
#
_entry.id   AF-A0A662TR05-F1
#
_cell.length_a   1.000
_cell.length_b   1.000
_cell.length_c   1.000
_cell.angle_alpha   90.00
_cell.angle_beta   90.00
_cell.angle_gamma   90.00
#
_symmetry.space_group_name_H-M   'P 1'
#
loop_
_entity.id
_entity.type
_entity.pdbx_description
1 polymer ?
#
loop_
_entity_poly.entity_id
_entity_poly.type
_entity_poly.pdbx_seq_one_letter_code
_entity_poly.pdbx_strand_id
1 'polypeptide(L)'
;MSGFSADWLIQRLEEIEQYNTDPSKPFLVVIATDGENGWFRQVGGGYYEWFLPDFLSRIGPGTDYDWIVLTTISDYLNNVYYPDDYIQVERGSWAGDLSIWEGSSLDQQQWSRISETRTALFNDAWPQIESAAEQGKEVSKARSLFYRAYGYLLMAETSCYFFWDSEDWAQKTYTACDLALSTADQAINAIGTSGSVTDELGTTGWVPTFNLSEFETHQTTDQQPVDLSSNINAFPNGTLLYTSNITHNGPAPPAQLSRLYVLISSDGLYLGIDFAPEDWELALQIHISIENASGYTWSEEGDAWNRLHRFPDAAPILYQLCFWYGQGGIQTAQLCKYGEGGWTYQDFYAYSPPAADHRGDTLFKVFISWDSIGGVPPSLSLIVTIAGRDPGSSSVAALPENPSTHDSVSGLGTANEDWSSEWTDTDYLSEFLQLSIDANKNGVPDVVEEVEQQPPTEEQQQAQAPAGGVEEEARGATLLLYIALVVLVVALASIAVFLFIRYYRAKRSTSSTTPATPGISS
;
A
#
# COMPACT_ATOMS: atom_id res chain seq x y z
N MET A 1 31.08 -32.31 -11.96
CA MET A 1 30.79 -31.85 -13.34
C MET A 1 29.82 -30.70 -13.22
N SER A 2 30.06 -29.57 -13.88
CA SER A 2 29.20 -28.37 -13.76
C SER A 2 27.77 -28.67 -14.19
N GLY A 3 26.78 -28.33 -13.36
CA GLY A 3 25.35 -28.29 -13.72
C GLY A 3 24.57 -29.61 -13.65
N PHE A 4 25.15 -30.71 -13.16
CA PHE A 4 24.48 -32.03 -13.08
C PHE A 4 24.22 -32.54 -11.65
N SER A 5 24.67 -31.84 -10.60
CA SER A 5 24.50 -32.29 -9.22
C SER A 5 24.11 -31.14 -8.31
N ALA A 6 23.28 -31.42 -7.30
CA ALA A 6 22.91 -30.44 -6.28
C ALA A 6 24.16 -29.83 -5.62
N ASP A 7 25.19 -30.64 -5.36
CA ASP A 7 26.47 -30.20 -4.78
C ASP A 7 27.13 -29.06 -5.56
N TRP A 8 26.97 -29.05 -6.89
CA TRP A 8 27.56 -27.99 -7.68
C TRP A 8 26.81 -26.66 -7.47
N LEU A 9 25.48 -26.69 -7.41
CA LEU A 9 24.69 -25.48 -7.13
C LEU A 9 24.97 -24.99 -5.71
N ILE A 10 25.01 -25.89 -4.72
CA ILE A 10 25.35 -25.57 -3.34
C ILE A 10 26.73 -24.88 -3.27
N GLN A 11 27.75 -25.44 -3.94
CA GLN A 11 29.07 -24.82 -3.99
C GLN A 11 29.04 -23.41 -4.63
N ARG A 12 28.19 -23.17 -5.63
CA ARG A 12 28.00 -21.82 -6.20
C ARG A 12 27.32 -20.87 -5.22
N LEU A 13 26.34 -21.35 -4.46
CA LEU A 13 25.67 -20.57 -3.43
C LEU A 13 26.63 -20.23 -2.28
N GLU A 14 27.49 -21.16 -1.86
CA GLU A 14 28.56 -20.88 -0.87
C GLU A 14 29.52 -19.79 -1.36
N GLU A 15 29.87 -19.79 -2.64
CA GLU A 15 30.70 -18.75 -3.25
C GLU A 15 29.99 -17.38 -3.31
N ILE A 16 28.65 -17.34 -3.34
CA ILE A 16 27.89 -16.09 -3.27
C ILE A 16 27.72 -15.65 -1.82
N GLU A 17 27.46 -16.59 -0.92
CA GLU A 17 27.21 -16.36 0.50
C GLU A 17 28.38 -15.66 1.20
N GLN A 18 29.62 -15.87 0.74
CA GLN A 18 30.77 -15.13 1.28
C GLN A 18 30.66 -13.59 1.14
N TYR A 19 29.79 -13.09 0.26
CA TYR A 19 29.52 -11.67 0.06
C TYR A 19 28.30 -11.17 0.83
N ASN A 20 27.56 -12.06 1.50
CA ASN A 20 26.40 -11.73 2.32
C ASN A 20 26.87 -11.13 3.66
N THR A 21 27.08 -9.81 3.67
CA THR A 21 27.65 -9.09 4.83
C THR A 21 26.61 -8.60 5.83
N ASP A 22 25.32 -8.67 5.52
CA ASP A 22 24.22 -8.25 6.39
C ASP A 22 23.27 -9.42 6.67
N PRO A 23 23.44 -10.10 7.81
CA PRO A 23 22.58 -11.23 8.20
C PRO A 23 21.10 -10.85 8.41
N SER A 24 20.77 -9.56 8.56
CA SER A 24 19.38 -9.09 8.66
C SER A 24 18.73 -8.83 7.30
N LYS A 25 19.54 -8.71 6.24
CA LYS A 25 19.14 -8.57 4.84
C LYS A 25 19.87 -9.60 3.96
N PRO A 26 19.67 -10.92 4.20
CA PRO A 26 20.36 -11.96 3.44
C PRO A 26 20.01 -11.88 1.96
N PHE A 27 20.92 -12.28 1.07
CA PHE A 27 20.66 -12.19 -0.37
C PHE A 27 19.48 -13.06 -0.83
N LEU A 28 18.62 -12.48 -1.68
CA LEU A 28 17.71 -13.24 -2.53
C LEU A 28 18.42 -13.65 -3.82
N VAL A 29 18.70 -14.95 -3.97
CA VAL A 29 19.23 -15.50 -5.21
C VAL A 29 18.09 -16.01 -6.08
N VAL A 30 17.75 -15.26 -7.13
CA VAL A 30 16.72 -15.65 -8.10
C VAL A 30 17.33 -16.50 -9.21
N ILE A 31 16.77 -17.70 -9.37
CA ILE A 31 17.17 -18.66 -10.38
C ILE A 31 15.98 -18.88 -11.34
N ALA A 32 16.09 -18.38 -12.58
CA ALA A 32 15.01 -18.46 -13.57
C ALA A 32 15.35 -19.47 -14.68
N THR A 33 14.42 -20.38 -14.98
CA THR A 33 14.51 -21.36 -16.09
C THR A 33 13.15 -21.66 -16.71
N ASP A 34 13.16 -22.04 -17.99
CA ASP A 34 11.98 -22.57 -18.68
C ASP A 34 11.49 -23.88 -18.04
N GLY A 35 10.18 -24.00 -17.87
CA GLY A 35 9.56 -25.13 -17.18
C GLY A 35 9.59 -26.45 -17.96
N GLU A 36 9.75 -26.38 -19.27
CA GLU A 36 9.76 -27.53 -20.17
C GLU A 36 11.16 -27.94 -20.63
N ASN A 37 12.14 -27.02 -20.56
CA ASN A 37 13.50 -27.25 -21.09
C ASN A 37 14.53 -27.64 -20.02
N GLY A 38 14.16 -27.61 -18.74
CA GLY A 38 15.02 -28.04 -17.63
C GLY A 38 16.33 -27.24 -17.50
N TRP A 39 17.00 -27.44 -16.37
CA TRP A 39 18.31 -26.86 -16.08
C TRP A 39 19.40 -27.38 -17.05
N PHE A 40 20.34 -26.49 -17.40
CA PHE A 40 21.49 -26.69 -18.32
C PHE A 40 21.80 -28.14 -18.75
N ARG A 41 21.80 -28.39 -20.07
CA ARG A 41 22.38 -29.60 -20.71
C ARG A 41 21.74 -30.92 -20.27
N GLN A 42 20.54 -30.89 -19.69
CA GLN A 42 19.80 -32.08 -19.32
C GLN A 42 18.85 -32.49 -20.46
N VAL A 43 18.64 -33.79 -20.61
CA VAL A 43 17.74 -34.38 -21.62
C VAL A 43 16.63 -35.10 -20.89
N GLY A 44 15.38 -34.92 -21.31
CA GLY A 44 14.20 -35.51 -20.67
C GLY A 44 13.81 -34.79 -19.37
N GLY A 45 13.12 -35.47 -18.45
CA GLY A 45 12.59 -34.87 -17.21
C GLY A 45 13.65 -34.48 -16.17
N GLY A 46 14.91 -34.33 -16.54
CA GLY A 46 16.02 -34.43 -15.59
C GLY A 46 16.04 -33.40 -14.45
N TYR A 47 15.61 -32.18 -14.72
CA TYR A 47 15.57 -31.16 -13.68
C TYR A 47 14.55 -31.50 -12.59
N TYR A 48 13.33 -31.84 -13.01
CA TYR A 48 12.22 -32.12 -12.09
C TYR A 48 12.27 -33.54 -11.52
N GLU A 49 12.79 -34.51 -12.27
CA GLU A 49 12.79 -35.92 -11.87
C GLU A 49 13.92 -36.29 -10.91
N TRP A 50 15.10 -35.67 -11.04
CA TRP A 50 16.25 -36.05 -10.21
C TRP A 50 17.03 -34.89 -9.61
N PHE A 51 17.24 -33.78 -10.33
CA PHE A 51 18.05 -32.67 -9.77
C PHE A 51 17.34 -31.97 -8.63
N LEU A 52 16.10 -31.51 -8.85
CA LEU A 52 15.34 -30.74 -7.87
C LEU A 52 15.08 -31.57 -6.60
N PRO A 53 14.63 -32.85 -6.67
CA PRO A 53 14.51 -33.68 -5.48
C PRO A 53 15.84 -33.87 -4.71
N ASP A 54 16.96 -34.11 -5.41
CA ASP A 54 18.29 -34.23 -4.78
C ASP A 54 18.70 -32.93 -4.08
N PHE A 55 18.49 -31.77 -4.73
CA PHE A 55 18.79 -30.46 -4.15
C PHE A 55 17.93 -30.16 -2.93
N LEU A 56 16.62 -30.35 -3.03
CA LEU A 56 15.67 -30.14 -1.93
C LEU A 56 15.97 -31.04 -0.72
N SER A 57 16.49 -32.26 -0.95
CA SER A 57 16.85 -33.18 0.14
C SER A 57 18.08 -32.73 0.95
N ARG A 58 18.90 -31.83 0.41
CA ARG A 58 20.14 -31.36 1.02
C ARG A 58 19.99 -30.05 1.78
N ILE A 59 18.93 -29.29 1.52
CA ILE A 59 18.72 -27.95 2.10
C ILE A 59 17.56 -27.94 3.10
N GLY A 60 17.50 -26.89 3.91
CA GLY A 60 16.41 -26.66 4.87
C GLY A 60 16.69 -27.20 6.28
N PRO A 61 15.73 -27.03 7.20
CA PRO A 61 15.97 -27.20 8.63
C PRO A 61 16.48 -28.61 9.00
N GLY A 62 17.63 -28.66 9.66
CA GLY A 62 18.24 -29.92 10.13
C GLY A 62 19.10 -30.65 9.10
N THR A 63 19.42 -30.01 7.97
CA THR A 63 20.40 -30.49 6.98
C THR A 63 21.76 -29.79 7.16
N ASP A 64 22.79 -30.27 6.46
CA ASP A 64 24.11 -29.61 6.44
C ASP A 64 24.07 -28.21 5.79
N TYR A 65 22.98 -27.88 5.09
CA TYR A 65 22.78 -26.63 4.36
C TYR A 65 21.48 -25.93 4.80
N ASP A 66 21.21 -25.91 6.11
CA ASP A 66 20.02 -25.28 6.71
C ASP A 66 19.98 -23.74 6.59
N TRP A 67 21.12 -23.12 6.26
CA TRP A 67 21.26 -21.71 5.92
C TRP A 67 20.67 -21.35 4.54
N ILE A 68 20.43 -22.33 3.67
CA ILE A 68 19.76 -22.13 2.38
C ILE A 68 18.25 -22.23 2.60
N VAL A 69 17.57 -21.09 2.55
CA VAL A 69 16.12 -21.00 2.78
C VAL A 69 15.40 -20.77 1.46
N LEU A 70 14.46 -21.66 1.13
CA LEU A 70 13.54 -21.44 0.02
C LEU A 70 12.45 -20.48 0.47
N THR A 71 12.23 -19.45 -0.34
CA THR A 71 11.21 -18.43 -0.10
C THR A 71 10.55 -18.04 -1.41
N THR A 72 9.35 -17.46 -1.34
CA THR A 72 8.76 -16.80 -2.49
C THR A 72 9.29 -15.36 -2.59
N ILE A 73 9.22 -14.75 -3.78
CA ILE A 73 9.58 -13.33 -3.95
C ILE A 73 8.71 -12.48 -3.01
N SER A 74 7.41 -12.77 -2.91
CA SER A 74 6.48 -12.08 -2.02
C SER A 74 6.89 -12.20 -0.55
N ASP A 75 7.21 -13.41 -0.08
CA ASP A 75 7.62 -13.61 1.32
C ASP A 75 8.93 -12.90 1.65
N TYR A 76 9.88 -12.88 0.71
CA TYR A 76 11.13 -12.16 0.89
C TYR A 76 10.91 -10.64 0.98
N LEU A 77 10.12 -10.07 0.07
CA LEU A 77 9.82 -8.64 0.06
C LEU A 77 8.99 -8.20 1.28
N ASN A 78 8.11 -9.06 1.78
CA ASN A 78 7.26 -8.74 2.92
C ASN A 78 7.98 -8.86 4.26
N ASN A 79 8.91 -9.80 4.40
CA ASN A 79 9.45 -10.18 5.72
C ASN A 79 10.95 -9.93 5.88
N VAL A 80 11.70 -9.75 4.80
CA VAL A 80 13.18 -9.70 4.83
C VAL A 80 13.70 -8.36 4.32
N TYR A 81 13.18 -7.87 3.20
CA TYR A 81 13.72 -6.67 2.56
C TYR A 81 12.61 -5.78 2.00
N TYR A 82 12.55 -4.55 2.49
CA TYR A 82 11.76 -3.48 1.87
C TYR A 82 12.62 -2.76 0.82
N PRO A 83 12.18 -2.62 -0.44
CA PRO A 83 12.92 -1.90 -1.46
C PRO A 83 13.14 -0.44 -1.07
N ASP A 84 14.40 -0.04 -0.88
CA ASP A 84 14.83 1.31 -0.52
C ASP A 84 15.70 1.98 -1.61
N ASP A 85 15.81 1.35 -2.78
CA ASP A 85 16.60 1.82 -3.93
C ASP A 85 15.78 1.79 -5.22
N TYR A 86 16.14 2.66 -6.15
CA TYR A 86 15.48 2.80 -7.45
C TYR A 86 16.44 2.46 -8.58
N ILE A 87 16.01 1.54 -9.44
CA ILE A 87 16.74 1.23 -10.67
C ILE A 87 15.92 1.63 -11.88
N GLN A 88 16.56 2.25 -12.86
CA GLN A 88 16.00 2.41 -14.19
C GLN A 88 16.30 1.14 -15.00
N VAL A 89 15.27 0.39 -15.36
CA VAL A 89 15.42 -0.79 -16.22
C VAL A 89 15.46 -0.34 -17.68
N GLU A 90 16.55 -0.66 -18.37
CA GLU A 90 16.66 -0.39 -19.80
C GLU A 90 15.84 -1.38 -20.63
N ARG A 91 15.48 -0.96 -21.85
CA ARG A 91 14.76 -1.81 -22.80
C ARG A 91 15.59 -3.04 -23.15
N GLY A 92 15.02 -4.22 -22.93
CA GLY A 92 15.67 -5.47 -23.31
C GLY A 92 14.82 -6.68 -23.02
N SER A 93 15.43 -7.84 -23.25
CA SER A 93 14.91 -9.14 -22.84
C SER A 93 16.01 -9.91 -22.12
N TRP A 94 15.68 -11.07 -21.56
CA TRP A 94 16.71 -11.98 -21.01
C TRP A 94 17.75 -12.45 -22.07
N ALA A 95 17.46 -12.26 -23.36
CA ALA A 95 18.37 -12.56 -24.46
C ALA A 95 19.24 -11.35 -24.87
N GLY A 96 19.11 -10.21 -24.18
CA GLY A 96 19.81 -8.97 -24.47
C GLY A 96 18.85 -7.90 -24.97
N ASP A 97 18.59 -7.86 -26.28
CA ASP A 97 17.67 -6.90 -26.90
C ASP A 97 16.35 -7.56 -27.32
N LEU A 98 15.53 -6.85 -28.12
CA LEU A 98 14.26 -7.36 -28.64
C LEU A 98 14.36 -7.91 -30.07
N SER A 99 15.57 -8.05 -30.62
CA SER A 99 15.77 -8.44 -32.04
C SER A 99 15.14 -9.78 -32.42
N ILE A 100 14.90 -10.66 -31.45
CA ILE A 100 14.19 -11.94 -31.64
C ILE A 100 12.70 -11.75 -32.00
N TRP A 101 12.09 -10.63 -31.63
CA TRP A 101 10.64 -10.38 -31.82
C TRP A 101 10.31 -9.19 -32.72
N GLU A 102 11.31 -8.40 -33.13
CA GLU A 102 11.12 -7.22 -33.99
C GLU A 102 12.23 -7.02 -35.04
N GLY A 103 13.20 -7.93 -35.08
CA GLY A 103 14.41 -7.75 -35.88
C GLY A 103 14.21 -8.15 -37.34
N SER A 104 13.30 -9.08 -37.63
CA SER A 104 13.10 -9.61 -38.97
C SER A 104 12.09 -8.77 -39.78
N SER A 105 12.19 -8.81 -41.11
CA SER A 105 11.16 -8.21 -41.96
C SER A 105 9.81 -8.92 -41.85
N LEU A 106 9.81 -10.18 -41.40
CA LEU A 106 8.60 -10.96 -41.15
C LEU A 106 7.93 -10.49 -39.85
N ASP A 107 8.70 -10.20 -38.80
CA ASP A 107 8.22 -9.58 -37.56
C ASP A 107 7.52 -8.25 -37.84
N GLN A 108 8.15 -7.38 -38.64
CA GLN A 108 7.58 -6.08 -39.00
C GLN A 108 6.23 -6.21 -39.73
N GLN A 109 6.10 -7.20 -40.62
CA GLN A 109 4.85 -7.47 -41.32
C GLN A 109 3.77 -8.02 -40.38
N GLN A 110 4.13 -8.91 -39.46
CA GLN A 110 3.24 -9.41 -38.42
C GLN A 110 2.73 -8.27 -37.52
N TRP A 111 3.63 -7.43 -37.01
CA TRP A 111 3.27 -6.26 -36.20
C TRP A 111 2.37 -5.28 -36.95
N SER A 112 2.65 -5.02 -38.23
CA SER A 112 1.77 -4.19 -39.07
C SER A 112 0.36 -4.77 -39.14
N ARG A 113 0.23 -6.09 -39.35
CA ARG A 113 -1.05 -6.76 -39.44
C ARG A 113 -1.82 -6.77 -38.12
N ILE A 114 -1.12 -6.97 -37.01
CA ILE A 114 -1.68 -6.88 -35.64
C ILE A 114 -2.19 -5.46 -35.39
N SER A 115 -1.40 -4.44 -35.74
CA SER A 115 -1.76 -3.03 -35.56
C SER A 115 -3.02 -2.63 -36.35
N GLU A 116 -3.11 -3.06 -37.61
CA GLU A 116 -4.32 -2.88 -38.44
C GLU A 116 -5.54 -3.55 -37.80
N THR A 117 -5.37 -4.78 -37.31
CA THR A 117 -6.44 -5.56 -36.69
C THR A 117 -6.91 -4.90 -35.39
N ARG A 118 -5.97 -4.49 -34.54
CA ARG A 118 -6.25 -3.75 -33.29
C ARG A 118 -7.01 -2.46 -33.57
N THR A 119 -6.59 -1.72 -34.60
CA THR A 119 -7.28 -0.49 -35.04
C THR A 119 -8.72 -0.79 -35.46
N ALA A 120 -8.95 -1.81 -36.29
CA ALA A 120 -10.30 -2.18 -36.73
C ALA A 120 -11.20 -2.64 -35.56
N LEU A 121 -10.65 -3.37 -34.59
CA LEU A 121 -11.43 -3.80 -33.42
C LEU A 121 -11.78 -2.63 -32.51
N PHE A 122 -10.80 -1.87 -32.05
CA PHE A 122 -10.99 -0.89 -30.98
C PHE A 122 -11.35 0.51 -31.45
N ASN A 123 -10.97 0.89 -32.67
CA ASN A 123 -11.27 2.22 -33.21
C ASN A 123 -12.47 2.22 -34.16
N ASP A 124 -13.01 1.05 -34.52
CA ASP A 124 -14.15 0.93 -35.44
C ASP A 124 -15.28 0.04 -34.88
N ALA A 125 -15.04 -1.26 -34.70
CA ALA A 125 -16.10 -2.19 -34.29
C ALA A 125 -16.65 -1.90 -32.89
N TRP A 126 -15.78 -1.73 -31.89
CA TRP A 126 -16.19 -1.50 -30.51
C TRP A 126 -16.99 -0.20 -30.33
N PRO A 127 -16.53 0.98 -30.81
CA PRO A 127 -17.29 2.22 -30.70
C PRO A 127 -18.68 2.16 -31.36
N GLN A 128 -18.82 1.43 -32.48
CA GLN A 128 -20.11 1.25 -33.13
C GLN A 128 -21.08 0.43 -32.28
N ILE A 129 -20.60 -0.64 -31.64
CA ILE A 129 -21.40 -1.49 -30.74
C ILE A 129 -21.85 -0.69 -29.51
N GLU A 130 -20.93 0.06 -28.89
CA GLU A 130 -21.26 0.85 -27.70
C GLU A 130 -22.19 2.02 -28.01
N SER A 131 -21.97 2.75 -29.11
CA SER A 131 -22.90 3.81 -29.55
C SER A 131 -24.30 3.25 -29.87
N ALA A 132 -24.39 2.03 -30.39
CA ALA A 132 -25.68 1.36 -30.58
C ALA A 132 -26.36 1.01 -29.25
N ALA A 133 -25.59 0.58 -28.25
CA ALA A 133 -26.09 0.29 -26.90
C ALA A 133 -26.64 1.55 -26.22
N GLU A 134 -25.91 2.67 -26.30
CA GLU A 134 -26.35 3.99 -25.79
C GLU A 134 -27.66 4.47 -26.44
N GLN A 135 -27.87 4.13 -27.71
CA GLN A 135 -29.12 4.39 -28.43
C GLN A 135 -30.26 3.43 -28.06
N GLY A 136 -30.04 2.54 -27.08
CA GLY A 136 -31.03 1.56 -26.61
C GLY A 136 -31.23 0.39 -27.56
N LYS A 137 -30.30 0.12 -28.47
CA LYS A 137 -30.36 -1.08 -29.33
C LYS A 137 -29.91 -2.31 -28.55
N GLU A 138 -30.47 -3.45 -28.91
CA GLU A 138 -30.02 -4.75 -28.40
C GLU A 138 -28.62 -5.07 -28.94
N VAL A 139 -27.66 -5.37 -28.08
CA VAL A 139 -26.24 -5.58 -28.47
C VAL A 139 -25.60 -6.83 -27.89
N SER A 140 -26.33 -7.67 -27.15
CA SER A 140 -25.74 -8.84 -26.47
C SER A 140 -24.96 -9.76 -27.42
N LYS A 141 -25.51 -10.06 -28.60
CA LYS A 141 -24.84 -10.89 -29.60
C LYS A 141 -23.64 -10.21 -30.24
N ALA A 142 -23.74 -8.90 -30.48
CA ALA A 142 -22.66 -8.09 -31.03
C ALA A 142 -21.46 -8.05 -30.07
N ARG A 143 -21.69 -7.79 -28.78
CA ARG A 143 -20.65 -7.82 -27.74
C ARG A 143 -19.99 -9.19 -27.63
N SER A 144 -20.77 -10.27 -27.60
CA SER A 144 -20.22 -11.63 -27.53
C SER A 144 -19.35 -11.97 -28.75
N LEU A 145 -19.75 -11.56 -29.97
CA LEU A 145 -18.92 -11.72 -31.17
C LEU A 145 -17.65 -10.84 -31.11
N PHE A 146 -17.74 -9.63 -30.57
CA PHE A 146 -16.57 -8.78 -30.37
C PHE A 146 -15.54 -9.45 -29.45
N TYR A 147 -15.95 -10.05 -28.32
CA TYR A 147 -15.00 -10.76 -27.45
C TYR A 147 -14.33 -11.93 -28.12
N ARG A 148 -15.07 -12.65 -28.98
CA ARG A 148 -14.48 -13.68 -29.80
C ARG A 148 -13.45 -13.11 -30.78
N ALA A 149 -13.73 -11.98 -31.41
CA ALA A 149 -12.77 -11.27 -32.27
C ALA A 149 -11.51 -10.85 -31.49
N TYR A 150 -11.69 -10.32 -30.28
CA TYR A 150 -10.58 -9.93 -29.41
C TYR A 150 -9.74 -11.14 -28.98
N GLY A 151 -10.36 -12.27 -28.67
CA GLY A 151 -9.64 -13.52 -28.41
C GLY A 151 -8.76 -13.95 -29.59
N TYR A 152 -9.23 -13.80 -30.83
CA TYR A 152 -8.41 -14.01 -32.02
C TYR A 152 -7.24 -13.02 -32.12
N LEU A 153 -7.42 -11.75 -31.77
CA LEU A 153 -6.32 -10.77 -31.71
C LEU A 153 -5.26 -11.17 -30.66
N LEU A 154 -5.66 -11.59 -29.46
CA LEU A 154 -4.73 -12.06 -28.42
C LEU A 154 -3.93 -13.29 -28.88
N MET A 155 -4.56 -14.20 -29.61
CA MET A 155 -3.85 -15.33 -30.22
C MET A 155 -2.85 -14.87 -31.29
N ALA A 156 -3.12 -13.79 -32.02
CA ALA A 156 -2.18 -13.21 -32.97
C ALA A 156 -0.98 -12.55 -32.28
N GLU A 157 -1.16 -12.01 -31.07
CA GLU A 157 -0.16 -11.27 -30.30
C GLU A 157 0.81 -12.15 -29.50
N THR A 158 0.67 -13.48 -29.55
CA THR A 158 1.59 -14.37 -28.83
C THR A 158 3.03 -14.23 -29.35
N SER A 159 3.96 -13.97 -28.43
CA SER A 159 5.39 -13.83 -28.74
C SER A 159 6.01 -15.12 -29.29
N CYS A 160 5.37 -16.28 -29.11
CA CYS A 160 5.81 -17.56 -29.66
C CYS A 160 5.88 -17.54 -31.19
N TYR A 161 4.95 -16.86 -31.87
CA TYR A 161 4.93 -16.82 -33.34
C TYR A 161 6.13 -16.09 -33.91
N PHE A 162 6.60 -15.09 -33.17
CA PHE A 162 7.79 -14.30 -33.49
C PHE A 162 9.08 -15.03 -33.09
N PHE A 163 9.12 -15.68 -31.91
CA PHE A 163 10.31 -16.40 -31.43
C PHE A 163 10.79 -17.49 -32.41
N TRP A 164 9.87 -18.19 -33.07
CA TRP A 164 10.22 -19.20 -34.07
C TRP A 164 10.53 -18.63 -35.47
N ASP A 165 10.24 -17.35 -35.71
CA ASP A 165 10.54 -16.54 -36.91
C ASP A 165 10.56 -17.34 -38.23
N SER A 166 9.41 -17.93 -38.58
CA SER A 166 9.24 -18.65 -39.85
C SER A 166 7.87 -18.38 -40.46
N GLU A 167 7.76 -18.56 -41.77
CA GLU A 167 6.51 -18.36 -42.52
C GLU A 167 5.34 -19.17 -41.95
N ASP A 168 5.57 -20.41 -41.52
CA ASP A 168 4.54 -21.27 -40.94
C ASP A 168 3.99 -20.73 -39.61
N TRP A 169 4.85 -20.10 -38.80
CA TRP A 169 4.46 -19.48 -37.53
C TRP A 169 3.80 -18.12 -37.77
N ALA A 170 4.34 -17.30 -38.69
CA ALA A 170 3.74 -16.04 -39.08
C ALA A 170 2.35 -16.21 -39.72
N GLN A 171 2.12 -17.30 -40.46
CA GLN A 171 0.81 -17.61 -41.02
C GLN A 171 -0.26 -17.81 -39.93
N LYS A 172 0.11 -18.25 -38.72
CA LYS A 172 -0.82 -18.36 -37.59
C LYS A 172 -1.25 -16.97 -37.11
N THR A 173 -0.32 -16.01 -37.02
CA THR A 173 -0.61 -14.60 -36.76
C THR A 173 -1.62 -14.06 -37.77
N TYR A 174 -1.35 -14.23 -39.07
CA TYR A 174 -2.23 -13.74 -40.13
C TYR A 174 -3.62 -14.37 -40.09
N THR A 175 -3.69 -15.69 -39.88
CA THR A 175 -4.95 -16.42 -39.76
C THR A 175 -5.77 -15.92 -38.57
N ALA A 176 -5.12 -15.70 -37.43
CA ALA A 176 -5.76 -15.16 -36.24
C ALA A 176 -6.28 -13.73 -36.48
N CYS A 177 -5.49 -12.86 -37.13
CA CYS A 177 -5.94 -11.53 -37.53
C CYS A 177 -7.14 -11.56 -38.50
N ASP A 178 -7.13 -12.44 -39.49
CA ASP A 178 -8.24 -12.59 -40.46
C ASP A 178 -9.53 -13.06 -39.77
N LEU A 179 -9.42 -14.01 -38.82
CA LEU A 179 -10.54 -14.45 -37.99
C LEU A 179 -11.04 -13.33 -37.08
N ALA A 180 -10.15 -12.53 -36.49
CA ALA A 180 -10.51 -11.37 -35.67
C ALA A 180 -11.32 -10.37 -36.49
N LEU A 181 -10.82 -9.95 -37.65
CA LEU A 181 -11.49 -8.99 -38.53
C LEU A 181 -12.84 -9.52 -39.03
N SER A 182 -12.88 -10.76 -39.50
CA SER A 182 -14.14 -11.40 -39.94
C SER A 182 -15.18 -11.48 -38.82
N THR A 183 -14.75 -11.72 -37.59
CA THR A 183 -15.65 -11.82 -36.44
C THR A 183 -16.09 -10.43 -35.97
N ALA A 184 -15.23 -9.41 -36.08
CA ALA A 184 -15.59 -8.01 -35.82
C ALA A 184 -16.66 -7.51 -36.80
N ASP A 185 -16.55 -7.84 -38.09
CA ASP A 185 -17.60 -7.55 -39.08
C ASP A 185 -18.93 -8.22 -38.71
N GLN A 186 -18.87 -9.47 -38.24
CA GLN A 186 -20.07 -10.18 -37.76
C GLN A 186 -20.66 -9.49 -36.51
N ALA A 187 -19.81 -8.97 -35.61
CA ALA A 187 -20.23 -8.25 -34.43
C ALA A 187 -21.02 -6.98 -34.79
N ILE A 188 -20.49 -6.15 -35.71
CA ILE A 188 -21.17 -4.95 -36.21
C ILE A 188 -22.52 -5.33 -36.84
N ASN A 189 -22.55 -6.36 -37.68
CA ASN A 189 -23.78 -6.82 -38.33
C ASN A 189 -24.81 -7.43 -37.37
N ALA A 190 -24.41 -7.83 -36.17
CA ALA A 190 -25.29 -8.39 -35.15
C ALA A 190 -25.94 -7.32 -34.25
N ILE A 191 -25.62 -6.04 -34.42
CA ILE A 191 -26.29 -4.95 -33.70
C ILE A 191 -27.81 -5.00 -33.96
N GLY A 192 -28.60 -4.91 -32.89
CA GLY A 192 -30.06 -5.06 -32.90
C GLY A 192 -30.53 -6.51 -32.76
N THR A 193 -29.63 -7.47 -32.51
CA THR A 193 -29.98 -8.89 -32.33
C THR A 193 -29.53 -9.40 -30.96
N SER A 194 -30.39 -10.20 -30.32
CA SER A 194 -30.10 -10.83 -29.04
C SER A 194 -29.38 -12.17 -29.21
N GLY A 195 -28.50 -12.53 -28.28
CA GLY A 195 -27.88 -13.86 -28.20
C GLY A 195 -26.44 -13.83 -27.71
N SER A 196 -25.77 -14.97 -27.76
CA SER A 196 -24.35 -15.13 -27.45
C SER A 196 -23.71 -16.16 -28.39
N VAL A 197 -22.39 -16.11 -28.51
CA VAL A 197 -21.56 -17.14 -29.16
C VAL A 197 -20.65 -17.79 -28.12
N THR A 198 -20.12 -18.98 -28.44
CA THR A 198 -19.16 -19.65 -27.56
C THR A 198 -17.81 -18.93 -27.59
N ASP A 199 -17.08 -19.02 -26.48
CA ASP A 199 -15.71 -18.49 -26.37
C ASP A 199 -14.65 -19.46 -26.88
N GLU A 200 -15.08 -20.66 -27.25
CA GLU A 200 -14.21 -21.63 -27.88
C GLU A 200 -13.69 -21.07 -29.21
N LEU A 201 -12.43 -20.64 -29.17
CA LEU A 201 -11.65 -20.24 -30.33
C LEU A 201 -11.21 -21.52 -31.06
N GLY A 202 -12.09 -22.00 -31.94
CA GLY A 202 -11.82 -23.17 -32.77
C GLY A 202 -10.62 -22.93 -33.69
N THR A 203 -9.69 -23.89 -33.68
CA THR A 203 -8.59 -24.12 -34.65
C THR A 203 -7.31 -23.28 -34.52
N THR A 204 -6.42 -23.66 -33.59
CA THR A 204 -4.96 -23.79 -33.78
C THR A 204 -4.31 -24.57 -32.61
N GLY A 205 -4.47 -25.89 -32.55
CA GLY A 205 -3.55 -26.82 -31.83
C GLY A 205 -3.43 -26.78 -30.30
N TRP A 206 -3.83 -25.71 -29.62
CA TRP A 206 -4.03 -25.61 -28.18
C TRP A 206 -5.14 -24.59 -27.99
N VAL A 207 -6.23 -24.99 -27.35
CA VAL A 207 -7.37 -24.13 -27.08
C VAL A 207 -7.29 -23.75 -25.61
N PRO A 208 -6.88 -22.52 -25.26
CA PRO A 208 -7.25 -21.97 -23.97
C PRO A 208 -8.78 -21.93 -23.96
N THR A 209 -9.41 -22.72 -23.08
CA THR A 209 -10.80 -22.46 -22.71
C THR A 209 -10.81 -21.15 -21.97
N PHE A 210 -11.19 -20.08 -22.66
CA PHE A 210 -11.57 -18.84 -22.02
C PHE A 210 -12.92 -19.08 -21.36
N ASN A 211 -12.99 -18.83 -20.05
CA ASN A 211 -14.24 -18.84 -19.33
C ASN A 211 -14.89 -17.46 -19.49
N LEU A 212 -15.98 -17.36 -20.24
CA LEU A 212 -16.77 -16.14 -20.39
C LEU A 212 -17.09 -15.45 -19.07
N SER A 213 -17.28 -16.22 -17.99
CA SER A 213 -17.57 -15.65 -16.68
C SER A 213 -16.37 -14.93 -16.03
N GLU A 214 -15.15 -15.19 -16.52
CA GLU A 214 -13.92 -14.49 -16.13
C GLU A 214 -13.59 -13.31 -17.07
N PHE A 215 -14.31 -13.17 -18.19
CA PHE A 215 -14.15 -12.05 -19.14
C PHE A 215 -15.36 -11.10 -19.19
N GLU A 216 -16.54 -11.51 -18.72
CA GLU A 216 -17.58 -10.58 -18.30
C GLU A 216 -17.10 -9.65 -17.17
N THR A 217 -16.00 -10.00 -16.49
CA THR A 217 -15.30 -9.14 -15.51
C THR A 217 -14.19 -8.27 -16.10
N HIS A 218 -13.91 -8.35 -17.41
CA HIS A 218 -12.91 -7.51 -18.10
C HIS A 218 -13.45 -6.86 -19.38
N GLN A 219 -14.77 -6.78 -19.55
CA GLN A 219 -15.33 -5.71 -20.38
C GLN A 219 -14.95 -4.38 -19.72
N THR A 220 -14.36 -3.48 -20.49
CA THR A 220 -14.60 -2.03 -20.37
C THR A 220 -16.08 -1.76 -20.68
N THR A 221 -16.97 -2.34 -19.89
CA THR A 221 -18.19 -1.67 -19.46
C THR A 221 -17.78 -0.69 -18.39
N ASP A 222 -18.62 0.29 -18.10
CA ASP A 222 -18.64 1.10 -16.89
C ASP A 222 -18.70 0.27 -15.58
N GLN A 223 -17.83 -0.72 -15.42
CA GLN A 223 -17.48 -1.29 -14.13
C GLN A 223 -16.30 -0.49 -13.65
N GLN A 224 -16.56 0.25 -12.58
CA GLN A 224 -15.57 0.85 -11.72
C GLN A 224 -14.36 -0.10 -11.60
N PRO A 225 -13.12 0.27 -12.01
CA PRO A 225 -11.95 -0.63 -12.01
C PRO A 225 -11.63 -1.26 -10.65
N VAL A 226 -12.28 -0.79 -9.58
CA VAL A 226 -12.29 -1.40 -8.26
C VAL A 226 -13.74 -1.62 -7.82
N ASP A 227 -14.11 -2.86 -7.53
CA ASP A 227 -15.42 -3.20 -6.94
C ASP A 227 -15.57 -2.57 -5.55
N LEU A 228 -16.61 -1.77 -5.33
CA LEU A 228 -16.91 -1.17 -4.02
C LEU A 228 -17.93 -1.99 -3.21
N SER A 229 -18.54 -3.04 -3.75
CA SER A 229 -19.54 -3.83 -3.03
C SER A 229 -18.96 -4.77 -1.97
N SER A 230 -17.70 -5.14 -2.13
CA SER A 230 -16.92 -5.96 -1.18
C SER A 230 -15.77 -5.15 -0.59
N ASN A 231 -15.17 -5.62 0.50
CA ASN A 231 -13.92 -5.07 1.04
C ASN A 231 -12.67 -5.83 0.54
N ILE A 232 -12.80 -6.79 -0.38
CA ILE A 232 -11.66 -7.54 -0.94
C ILE A 232 -10.70 -6.56 -1.63
N ASN A 233 -9.41 -6.71 -1.38
CA ASN A 233 -8.41 -5.91 -2.07
C ASN A 233 -8.32 -6.35 -3.55
N ALA A 234 -8.81 -5.50 -4.44
CA ALA A 234 -8.76 -5.68 -5.89
C ALA A 234 -7.90 -4.61 -6.57
N PHE A 235 -7.09 -3.87 -5.80
CA PHE A 235 -6.22 -2.84 -6.35
C PHE A 235 -5.06 -3.49 -7.13
N PRO A 236 -4.73 -3.00 -8.33
CA PRO A 236 -3.58 -3.49 -9.11
C PRO A 236 -2.25 -3.31 -8.37
N ASN A 237 -1.27 -4.17 -8.69
CA ASN A 237 0.09 -4.03 -8.19
C ASN A 237 0.66 -2.63 -8.51
N GLY A 238 1.42 -2.06 -7.57
CA GLY A 238 2.03 -0.73 -7.71
C GLY A 238 1.13 0.44 -7.32
N THR A 239 -0.15 0.20 -7.00
CA THR A 239 -1.06 1.24 -6.50
C THR A 239 -0.94 1.49 -5.00
N LEU A 240 -0.23 0.63 -4.25
CA LEU A 240 0.15 0.90 -2.86
C LEU A 240 1.17 2.04 -2.85
N LEU A 241 0.73 3.24 -2.47
CA LEU A 241 1.58 4.44 -2.50
C LEU A 241 2.17 4.77 -1.13
N TYR A 242 1.56 4.29 -0.05
CA TYR A 242 2.07 4.56 1.28
C TYR A 242 1.89 3.37 2.21
N THR A 243 2.93 3.07 2.99
CA THR A 243 2.89 2.15 4.13
C THR A 243 3.45 2.88 5.35
N SER A 244 2.72 2.91 6.47
CA SER A 244 3.27 3.50 7.70
C SER A 244 4.41 2.64 8.22
N ASN A 245 5.52 3.29 8.55
CA ASN A 245 6.72 2.65 9.10
C ASN A 245 6.72 2.61 10.64
N ILE A 246 5.65 3.10 11.27
CA ILE A 246 5.50 3.10 12.73
C ILE A 246 4.83 1.81 13.15
N THR A 247 5.37 1.16 14.19
CA THR A 247 4.81 -0.09 14.73
C THR A 247 3.39 0.07 15.28
N HIS A 248 3.03 1.29 15.71
CA HIS A 248 1.68 1.69 16.13
C HIS A 248 1.43 3.15 15.73
N ASN A 249 0.71 3.38 14.63
CA ASN A 249 0.21 4.70 14.20
C ASN A 249 -1.22 4.89 14.74
N GLY A 250 -1.35 4.93 16.07
CA GLY A 250 -2.62 5.03 16.79
C GLY A 250 -2.67 4.19 18.08
N PRO A 251 -3.63 4.50 18.98
CA PRO A 251 -3.65 3.99 20.37
C PRO A 251 -3.89 2.48 20.50
N ALA A 252 -4.52 1.88 19.50
CA ALA A 252 -4.81 0.46 19.41
C ALA A 252 -5.09 0.10 17.94
N PRO A 253 -4.98 -1.18 17.54
CA PRO A 253 -5.23 -1.60 16.15
C PRO A 253 -6.49 -0.98 15.51
N PRO A 254 -7.67 -0.91 16.17
CA PRO A 254 -8.87 -0.32 15.58
C PRO A 254 -8.72 1.12 15.09
N ALA A 255 -7.83 1.91 15.70
CA ALA A 255 -7.59 3.31 15.37
C ALA A 255 -6.26 3.51 14.64
N GLN A 256 -5.79 2.51 13.89
CA GLN A 256 -4.57 2.58 13.09
C GLN A 256 -4.87 2.73 11.60
N LEU A 257 -3.94 3.42 10.93
CA LEU A 257 -3.83 3.44 9.48
C LEU A 257 -2.45 2.94 9.07
N SER A 258 -2.40 1.96 8.17
CA SER A 258 -1.12 1.32 7.79
C SER A 258 -0.83 1.38 6.30
N ARG A 259 -1.85 1.38 5.43
CA ARG A 259 -1.67 1.33 3.97
C ARG A 259 -2.65 2.25 3.25
N LEU A 260 -2.14 2.93 2.24
CA LEU A 260 -2.92 3.72 1.31
C LEU A 260 -2.62 3.31 -0.13
N TYR A 261 -3.65 2.82 -0.80
CA TYR A 261 -3.67 2.49 -2.21
C TYR A 261 -4.36 3.62 -2.97
N VAL A 262 -3.83 3.99 -4.14
CA VAL A 262 -4.37 5.02 -5.00
C VAL A 262 -4.35 4.56 -6.45
N LEU A 263 -5.49 4.67 -7.13
CA LEU A 263 -5.63 4.38 -8.56
C LEU A 263 -6.38 5.50 -9.25
N ILE A 264 -5.80 6.05 -10.32
CA ILE A 264 -6.44 7.06 -11.17
C ILE A 264 -7.19 6.36 -12.30
N SER A 265 -8.39 6.85 -12.57
CA SER A 265 -9.19 6.50 -13.75
C SER A 265 -9.66 7.76 -14.47
N SER A 266 -10.18 7.60 -15.68
CA SER A 266 -10.81 8.66 -16.46
C SER A 266 -11.96 9.36 -15.72
N ASP A 267 -12.63 8.65 -14.81
CA ASP A 267 -13.86 9.10 -14.16
C ASP A 267 -13.64 9.61 -12.73
N GLY A 268 -12.53 9.23 -12.10
CA GLY A 268 -12.24 9.58 -10.73
C GLY A 268 -11.01 8.91 -10.12
N LEU A 269 -10.88 9.09 -8.82
CA LEU A 269 -9.83 8.53 -7.96
C LEU A 269 -10.40 7.39 -7.13
N TYR A 270 -9.74 6.23 -7.14
CA TYR A 270 -9.98 5.16 -6.16
C TYR A 270 -8.93 5.23 -5.07
N LEU A 271 -9.40 5.14 -3.83
CA LEU A 271 -8.58 5.03 -2.63
C LEU A 271 -8.88 3.69 -1.96
N GLY A 272 -7.84 2.98 -1.56
CA GLY A 272 -7.93 1.77 -0.74
C GLY A 272 -7.20 2.00 0.57
N ILE A 273 -7.91 1.94 1.68
CA ILE A 273 -7.39 2.32 2.99
C ILE A 273 -7.50 1.11 3.92
N ASP A 274 -6.42 0.82 4.63
CA ASP A 274 -6.42 -0.21 5.66
C ASP A 274 -7.07 0.30 6.95
N PHE A 275 -8.40 0.47 6.90
CA PHE A 275 -9.24 0.93 8.00
C PHE A 275 -10.09 -0.23 8.54
N ALA A 276 -9.67 -0.79 9.68
CA ALA A 276 -10.31 -1.92 10.35
C ALA A 276 -10.75 -1.54 11.79
N PRO A 277 -11.82 -0.74 11.94
CA PRO A 277 -12.22 -0.13 13.21
C PRO A 277 -12.82 -1.08 14.26
N GLU A 278 -12.93 -2.38 13.97
CA GLU A 278 -13.54 -3.40 14.84
C GLU A 278 -14.87 -2.92 15.48
N ASP A 279 -14.93 -2.78 16.80
CA ASP A 279 -16.07 -2.31 17.59
C ASP A 279 -15.95 -0.85 18.06
N TRP A 280 -14.89 -0.14 17.68
CA TRP A 280 -14.67 1.26 18.03
C TRP A 280 -15.56 2.18 17.22
N GLU A 281 -15.91 3.34 17.78
CA GLU A 281 -16.66 4.38 17.09
C GLU A 281 -15.69 5.47 16.64
N LEU A 282 -15.44 5.57 15.34
CA LEU A 282 -14.35 6.37 14.76
C LEU A 282 -14.83 7.19 13.56
N ALA A 283 -14.23 8.37 13.41
CA ALA A 283 -14.38 9.21 12.24
C ALA A 283 -13.15 9.05 11.34
N LEU A 284 -13.33 8.54 10.12
CA LEU A 284 -12.30 8.56 9.09
C LEU A 284 -12.54 9.75 8.16
N GLN A 285 -11.51 10.53 7.89
CA GLN A 285 -11.59 11.72 7.05
C GLN A 285 -10.52 11.69 5.95
N ILE A 286 -10.92 12.08 4.74
CA ILE A 286 -10.02 12.22 3.58
C ILE A 286 -10.05 13.70 3.19
N HIS A 287 -8.95 14.39 3.39
CA HIS A 287 -8.82 15.83 3.14
C HIS A 287 -8.11 16.04 1.81
N ILE A 288 -8.68 16.89 0.95
CA ILE A 288 -8.20 17.12 -0.42
C ILE A 288 -7.95 18.61 -0.62
N SER A 289 -6.70 18.94 -0.91
CA SER A 289 -6.27 20.23 -1.41
C SER A 289 -6.11 20.16 -2.94
N ILE A 290 -6.58 21.19 -3.62
CA ILE A 290 -6.41 21.36 -5.08
C ILE A 290 -5.46 22.53 -5.30
N GLU A 291 -4.49 22.33 -6.18
CA GLU A 291 -3.51 23.35 -6.53
C GLU A 291 -4.18 24.67 -6.94
N ASN A 292 -3.71 25.78 -6.38
CA ASN A 292 -4.22 27.14 -6.61
C ASN A 292 -5.68 27.38 -6.18
N ALA A 293 -6.31 26.47 -5.42
CA ALA A 293 -7.61 26.69 -4.82
C ALA A 293 -7.52 27.41 -3.48
N SER A 294 -8.56 28.16 -3.12
CA SER A 294 -8.79 28.59 -1.73
C SER A 294 -9.55 27.52 -0.98
N GLY A 295 -9.30 27.36 0.32
CA GLY A 295 -9.91 26.31 1.13
C GLY A 295 -9.83 26.60 2.62
N TYR A 296 -10.21 25.61 3.42
CA TYR A 296 -10.10 25.61 4.87
C TYR A 296 -8.66 25.39 5.32
N THR A 297 -8.21 26.16 6.30
CA THR A 297 -6.91 25.94 6.97
C THR A 297 -7.06 25.80 8.48
N TRP A 298 -8.01 26.52 9.10
CA TRP A 298 -8.22 26.47 10.55
C TRP A 298 -9.52 27.16 10.99
N SER A 299 -10.11 26.67 12.08
CA SER A 299 -11.10 27.36 12.91
C SER A 299 -11.12 26.75 14.32
N GLU A 300 -11.55 27.52 15.32
CA GLU A 300 -11.74 27.00 16.70
C GLU A 300 -12.87 25.96 16.79
N GLU A 301 -13.79 25.95 15.83
CA GLU A 301 -14.89 24.98 15.76
C GLU A 301 -14.46 23.65 15.11
N GLY A 302 -13.25 23.59 14.53
CA GLY A 302 -12.73 22.45 13.80
C GLY A 302 -13.18 22.39 12.33
N ASP A 303 -12.83 21.28 11.68
CA ASP A 303 -13.12 21.01 10.28
C ASP A 303 -14.61 20.72 10.01
N ALA A 304 -14.96 20.14 8.86
CA ALA A 304 -16.35 19.91 8.48
C ALA A 304 -17.14 19.07 9.51
N TRP A 305 -16.49 18.17 10.24
CA TRP A 305 -17.11 17.37 11.32
C TRP A 305 -16.58 17.75 12.70
N ASN A 306 -16.11 18.99 12.85
CA ASN A 306 -15.60 19.55 14.11
C ASN A 306 -14.43 18.74 14.67
N ARG A 307 -13.54 18.21 13.83
CA ARG A 307 -12.25 17.68 14.27
C ARG A 307 -11.20 18.78 14.29
N LEU A 308 -10.30 18.74 15.28
CA LEU A 308 -9.35 19.81 15.56
C LEU A 308 -8.13 19.73 14.63
N HIS A 309 -8.37 19.92 13.34
CA HIS A 309 -7.33 19.91 12.31
C HIS A 309 -6.94 21.30 11.87
N ARG A 310 -5.62 21.50 11.75
CA ARG A 310 -5.02 22.69 11.17
C ARG A 310 -4.16 22.30 9.97
N PHE A 311 -4.28 23.05 8.89
CA PHE A 311 -3.54 22.82 7.64
C PHE A 311 -2.67 24.03 7.27
N PRO A 312 -1.60 23.83 6.49
CA PRO A 312 -0.78 24.92 5.95
C PRO A 312 -1.58 25.85 5.03
N ASP A 313 -1.27 27.15 5.07
CA ASP A 313 -1.86 28.13 4.14
C ASP A 313 -1.52 27.83 2.66
N ALA A 314 -0.42 27.11 2.42
CA ALA A 314 0.00 26.68 1.09
C ALA A 314 -0.79 25.46 0.54
N ALA A 315 -1.50 24.73 1.41
CA ALA A 315 -2.28 23.54 1.06
C ALA A 315 -3.67 23.57 1.71
N PRO A 316 -4.50 24.58 1.41
CA PRO A 316 -5.81 24.71 2.04
C PRO A 316 -6.77 23.60 1.54
N ILE A 317 -7.56 23.04 2.45
CA ILE A 317 -8.48 21.92 2.15
C ILE A 317 -9.74 22.46 1.47
N LEU A 318 -9.96 22.06 0.23
CA LEU A 318 -11.15 22.44 -0.52
C LEU A 318 -12.28 21.42 -0.33
N TYR A 319 -11.93 20.13 -0.28
CA TYR A 319 -12.89 19.04 -0.10
C TYR A 319 -12.48 18.14 1.05
N GLN A 320 -13.48 17.61 1.74
CA GLN A 320 -13.29 16.64 2.81
C GLN A 320 -14.34 15.55 2.70
N LEU A 321 -13.93 14.29 2.56
CA LEU A 321 -14.84 13.16 2.71
C LEU A 321 -14.79 12.68 4.15
N CYS A 322 -15.94 12.60 4.80
CA CYS A 322 -16.05 12.22 6.20
C CYS A 322 -16.90 10.96 6.33
N PHE A 323 -16.42 9.99 7.09
CA PHE A 323 -17.06 8.69 7.30
C PHE A 323 -17.17 8.40 8.79
N TRP A 324 -18.39 8.20 9.27
CA TRP A 324 -18.68 7.86 10.65
C TRP A 324 -18.88 6.36 10.75
N TYR A 325 -17.95 5.67 11.39
CA TYR A 325 -18.08 4.26 11.70
C TYR A 325 -18.64 4.07 13.11
N GLY A 326 -19.67 3.25 13.22
CA GLY A 326 -20.26 2.85 14.49
C GLY A 326 -21.23 1.69 14.30
N GLN A 327 -21.55 0.96 15.36
CA GLN A 327 -22.49 -0.17 15.31
C GLN A 327 -22.14 -1.23 14.24
N GLY A 328 -20.85 -1.43 13.94
CA GLY A 328 -20.38 -2.43 12.99
C GLY A 328 -20.42 -2.01 11.52
N GLY A 329 -20.56 -0.72 11.21
CA GLY A 329 -20.56 -0.22 9.83
C GLY A 329 -20.48 1.30 9.69
N ILE A 330 -20.38 1.77 8.44
CA ILE A 330 -20.48 3.20 8.15
C ILE A 330 -21.94 3.64 8.33
N GLN A 331 -22.16 4.54 9.27
CA GLN A 331 -23.49 5.08 9.61
C GLN A 331 -23.79 6.35 8.82
N THR A 332 -22.76 7.17 8.58
CA THR A 332 -22.86 8.43 7.83
C THR A 332 -21.62 8.58 6.96
N ALA A 333 -21.82 9.03 5.72
CA ALA A 333 -20.74 9.39 4.82
C ALA A 333 -21.10 10.67 4.08
N GLN A 334 -20.20 11.65 4.06
CA GLN A 334 -20.46 12.96 3.43
C GLN A 334 -19.25 13.46 2.67
N LEU A 335 -19.51 14.08 1.51
CA LEU A 335 -18.57 14.94 0.80
C LEU A 335 -18.86 16.38 1.22
N CYS A 336 -17.88 17.00 1.85
CA CYS A 336 -17.93 18.37 2.34
C CYS A 336 -17.08 19.26 1.44
N LYS A 337 -17.62 20.40 1.01
CA LYS A 337 -16.89 21.40 0.21
C LYS A 337 -16.81 22.72 0.95
N TYR A 338 -15.60 23.25 1.08
CA TYR A 338 -15.38 24.57 1.65
C TYR A 338 -15.58 25.67 0.61
N GLY A 339 -16.21 26.78 0.99
CA GLY A 339 -16.45 27.90 0.11
C GLY A 339 -16.85 29.18 0.83
N GLU A 340 -17.43 30.12 0.07
CA GLU A 340 -17.89 31.40 0.61
C GLU A 340 -19.06 31.16 1.59
N GLY A 341 -18.79 31.32 2.88
CA GLY A 341 -19.74 31.05 3.96
C GLY A 341 -19.51 29.75 4.75
N GLY A 342 -18.45 29.00 4.46
CA GLY A 342 -18.04 27.81 5.21
C GLY A 342 -18.27 26.50 4.47
N TRP A 343 -18.52 25.42 5.21
CA TRP A 343 -18.72 24.07 4.69
C TRP A 343 -20.13 23.85 4.13
N THR A 344 -20.21 23.23 2.96
CA THR A 344 -21.43 22.64 2.41
C THR A 344 -21.32 21.12 2.45
N TYR A 345 -22.43 20.42 2.71
CA TYR A 345 -22.46 18.99 3.00
C TYR A 345 -23.34 18.27 1.99
N GLN A 346 -22.83 17.18 1.44
CA GLN A 346 -23.58 16.29 0.54
C GLN A 346 -23.39 14.85 0.99
N ASP A 347 -24.47 14.07 1.05
CA ASP A 347 -24.36 12.64 1.34
C ASP A 347 -23.54 11.94 0.25
N PHE A 348 -22.68 11.04 0.67
CA PHE A 348 -21.74 10.32 -0.18
C PHE A 348 -22.02 8.81 -0.06
N TYR A 349 -21.89 8.08 -1.18
CA TYR A 349 -22.33 6.67 -1.27
C TYR A 349 -21.34 5.76 -2.00
N ALA A 350 -20.27 6.30 -2.58
CA ALA A 350 -19.32 5.54 -3.39
C ALA A 350 -18.18 5.00 -2.52
N TYR A 351 -18.49 4.05 -1.64
CA TYR A 351 -17.52 3.40 -0.75
C TYR A 351 -17.90 1.94 -0.45
N SER A 352 -16.94 1.15 0.03
CA SER A 352 -17.12 -0.25 0.43
C SER A 352 -17.30 -0.43 1.94
N PRO A 353 -17.65 -1.64 2.42
CA PRO A 353 -17.45 -1.97 3.83
C PRO A 353 -15.98 -1.78 4.27
N PRO A 354 -15.70 -1.51 5.56
CA PRO A 354 -14.34 -1.39 6.08
C PRO A 354 -13.51 -2.66 5.93
N ALA A 355 -12.19 -2.54 6.10
CA ALA A 355 -11.28 -3.67 6.12
C ALA A 355 -11.59 -4.61 7.30
N ALA A 356 -11.31 -5.90 7.13
CA ALA A 356 -11.49 -6.91 8.18
C ALA A 356 -10.32 -6.95 9.17
N ASP A 357 -9.12 -6.60 8.69
CA ASP A 357 -7.88 -6.54 9.47
C ASP A 357 -6.82 -5.70 8.73
N HIS A 358 -5.65 -5.57 9.36
CA HIS A 358 -4.53 -4.78 8.84
C HIS A 358 -3.48 -5.55 8.02
N ARG A 359 -3.88 -6.60 7.31
CA ARG A 359 -2.96 -7.39 6.46
C ARG A 359 -2.91 -6.92 5.01
N GLY A 360 -3.85 -6.08 4.59
CA GLY A 360 -3.97 -5.60 3.20
C GLY A 360 -4.72 -6.54 2.26
N ASP A 361 -5.19 -7.71 2.73
CA ASP A 361 -6.07 -8.61 1.95
C ASP A 361 -7.47 -8.01 1.75
N THR A 362 -7.88 -7.11 2.65
CA THR A 362 -9.12 -6.33 2.58
C THR A 362 -8.85 -4.86 2.84
N LEU A 363 -9.62 -3.97 2.22
CA LEU A 363 -9.49 -2.52 2.32
C LEU A 363 -10.87 -1.87 2.44
N PHE A 364 -10.92 -0.73 3.14
CA PHE A 364 -11.99 0.25 2.98
C PHE A 364 -11.73 1.04 1.69
N LYS A 365 -12.65 0.97 0.73
CA LYS A 365 -12.44 1.51 -0.61
C LYS A 365 -13.38 2.69 -0.84
N VAL A 366 -12.87 3.74 -1.46
CA VAL A 366 -13.61 4.98 -1.74
C VAL A 366 -13.38 5.38 -3.20
N PHE A 367 -14.43 5.74 -3.92
CA PHE A 367 -14.33 6.30 -5.27
C PHE A 367 -14.80 7.76 -5.31
N ILE A 368 -13.90 8.65 -5.70
CA ILE A 368 -14.14 10.08 -5.79
C ILE A 368 -14.20 10.46 -7.27
N SER A 369 -15.42 10.67 -7.78
CA SER A 369 -15.59 11.11 -9.16
C SER A 369 -15.00 12.51 -9.38
N TRP A 370 -14.41 12.75 -10.55
CA TRP A 370 -13.88 14.08 -10.89
C TRP A 370 -14.98 15.15 -10.84
N ASP A 371 -16.18 14.83 -11.31
CA ASP A 371 -17.32 15.74 -11.27
C ASP A 371 -17.68 16.17 -9.84
N SER A 372 -17.59 15.26 -8.87
CA SER A 372 -17.88 15.58 -7.45
C SER A 372 -16.90 16.57 -6.84
N ILE A 373 -15.68 16.68 -7.38
CA ILE A 373 -14.66 17.63 -6.93
C ILE A 373 -14.42 18.78 -7.92
N GLY A 374 -15.34 18.98 -8.88
CA GLY A 374 -15.33 20.14 -9.78
C GLY A 374 -14.55 19.96 -11.08
N GLY A 375 -14.30 18.71 -11.48
CA GLY A 375 -13.57 18.32 -12.68
C GLY A 375 -12.17 17.76 -12.37
N VAL A 376 -11.42 17.42 -13.42
CA VAL A 376 -10.06 16.87 -13.31
C VAL A 376 -9.09 18.00 -12.93
N PRO A 377 -8.48 18.00 -11.73
CA PRO A 377 -7.42 18.96 -11.41
C PRO A 377 -6.09 18.52 -12.06
N PRO A 378 -5.13 19.44 -12.29
CA PRO A 378 -3.79 19.06 -12.79
C PRO A 378 -2.95 18.34 -11.72
N SER A 379 -3.15 18.70 -10.45
CA SER A 379 -2.56 18.04 -9.30
C SER A 379 -3.49 18.19 -8.10
N LEU A 380 -3.41 17.24 -7.17
CA LEU A 380 -4.10 17.32 -5.89
C LEU A 380 -3.20 16.77 -4.77
N SER A 381 -3.42 17.24 -3.57
CA SER A 381 -2.74 16.74 -2.36
C SER A 381 -3.79 16.15 -1.43
N LEU A 382 -3.50 14.98 -0.87
CA LEU A 382 -4.42 14.27 0.01
C LEU A 382 -3.77 13.85 1.33
N ILE A 383 -4.59 13.78 2.37
CA ILE A 383 -4.27 13.16 3.65
C ILE A 383 -5.51 12.41 4.16
N VAL A 384 -5.31 11.21 4.70
CA VAL A 384 -6.33 10.41 5.36
C VAL A 384 -6.07 10.44 6.86
N THR A 385 -7.10 10.66 7.68
CA THR A 385 -6.95 10.67 9.14
C THR A 385 -8.04 9.87 9.85
N ILE A 386 -7.74 9.40 11.06
CA ILE A 386 -8.72 8.82 12.00
C ILE A 386 -8.79 9.69 13.24
N ALA A 387 -10.00 10.09 13.62
CA ALA A 387 -10.30 10.82 14.85
C ALA A 387 -11.39 10.14 15.67
N GLY A 388 -11.51 10.60 16.92
CA GLY A 388 -12.45 10.06 17.90
C GLY A 388 -13.92 10.33 17.57
N ARG A 389 -14.80 9.85 18.44
CA ARG A 389 -16.27 10.00 18.32
C ARG A 389 -16.74 11.44 18.41
N ASP A 390 -16.21 12.18 19.38
CA ASP A 390 -16.84 13.40 19.86
C ASP A 390 -16.39 14.62 19.03
N PRO A 391 -17.27 15.62 18.82
CA PRO A 391 -16.84 16.93 18.35
C PRO A 391 -15.72 17.50 19.23
N GLY A 392 -14.70 18.07 18.61
CA GLY A 392 -13.48 18.51 19.29
C GLY A 392 -12.42 17.43 19.44
N SER A 393 -12.60 16.23 18.88
CA SER A 393 -11.52 15.25 18.83
C SER A 393 -10.44 15.61 17.80
N SER A 394 -9.18 15.36 18.15
CA SER A 394 -8.04 15.32 17.22
C SER A 394 -7.90 13.95 16.56
N SER A 395 -7.04 13.90 15.54
CA SER A 395 -6.63 12.69 14.87
C SER A 395 -5.55 11.96 15.62
N VAL A 396 -5.67 10.65 15.70
CA VAL A 396 -4.67 9.77 16.34
C VAL A 396 -3.85 8.97 15.33
N ALA A 397 -4.20 9.09 14.05
CA ALA A 397 -3.51 8.44 12.95
C ALA A 397 -3.69 9.22 11.65
N ALA A 398 -2.65 9.23 10.81
CA ALA A 398 -2.69 9.83 9.48
C ALA A 398 -1.93 9.02 8.41
N LEU A 399 -2.37 9.12 7.15
CA LEU A 399 -1.63 8.70 5.95
C LEU A 399 -1.61 9.83 4.90
N PRO A 400 -0.43 10.32 4.47
CA PRO A 400 0.89 10.01 5.02
C PRO A 400 1.01 10.34 6.52
N GLU A 401 1.98 9.70 7.17
CA GLU A 401 2.29 9.92 8.59
C GLU A 401 2.50 11.41 8.88
N ASN A 402 1.82 11.93 9.89
CA ASN A 402 2.01 13.29 10.38
C ASN A 402 2.47 13.24 11.84
N PRO A 403 3.67 13.76 12.17
CA PRO A 403 4.17 13.72 13.54
C PRO A 403 3.26 14.42 14.57
N SER A 404 2.39 15.32 14.13
CA SER A 404 1.45 16.03 15.00
C SER A 404 0.37 15.13 15.58
N THR A 405 -0.04 14.04 14.91
CA THR A 405 -1.06 13.09 15.44
C THR A 405 -0.54 12.18 16.55
N HIS A 406 0.65 12.49 17.06
CA HIS A 406 1.43 11.75 18.04
C HIS A 406 2.22 12.68 18.98
N ASP A 407 2.01 14.00 18.91
CA ASP A 407 2.91 14.98 19.55
C ASP A 407 2.71 15.07 21.08
N SER A 408 1.60 14.53 21.57
CA SER A 408 1.28 14.43 22.98
C SER A 408 1.61 13.07 23.58
N VAL A 409 2.08 12.10 22.78
CA VAL A 409 2.47 10.75 23.22
C VAL A 409 3.99 10.61 23.39
N SER A 410 4.43 10.19 24.57
CA SER A 410 5.85 9.94 24.82
C SER A 410 6.26 8.50 24.45
N GLY A 411 7.22 8.33 23.53
CA GLY A 411 7.95 7.07 23.35
C GLY A 411 7.33 6.05 22.41
N LEU A 412 6.72 6.52 21.31
CA LEU A 412 6.06 5.77 20.23
C LEU A 412 6.53 4.31 20.07
N GLY A 413 5.59 3.37 20.20
CA GLY A 413 5.78 1.95 19.92
C GLY A 413 5.83 1.04 21.16
N THR A 414 5.42 1.53 22.32
CA THR A 414 5.38 0.76 23.58
C THR A 414 3.94 0.58 24.10
N ALA A 415 3.63 -0.63 24.58
CA ALA A 415 2.29 -1.01 25.03
C ALA A 415 1.76 -0.28 26.30
N ASN A 416 2.49 0.70 26.84
CA ASN A 416 2.15 1.41 28.09
C ASN A 416 2.00 2.94 27.91
N GLU A 417 1.73 3.39 26.67
CA GLU A 417 1.56 4.80 26.35
C GLU A 417 0.21 5.36 26.81
N ASP A 418 0.21 6.61 27.29
CA ASP A 418 -1.01 7.36 27.60
C ASP A 418 -1.41 8.20 26.38
N TRP A 419 -2.47 7.75 25.71
CA TRP A 419 -3.00 8.38 24.50
C TRP A 419 -4.15 9.36 24.81
N SER A 420 -4.44 9.65 26.08
CA SER A 420 -5.64 10.41 26.44
C SER A 420 -5.63 11.86 25.94
N SER A 421 -4.46 12.49 25.87
CA SER A 421 -4.29 13.85 25.34
C SER A 421 -4.43 13.92 23.82
N GLU A 422 -3.99 12.87 23.11
CA GLU A 422 -3.96 12.77 21.63
C GLU A 422 -5.37 12.75 21.00
N TRP A 423 -6.41 12.65 21.81
CA TRP A 423 -7.80 12.74 21.33
C TRP A 423 -8.39 14.15 21.47
N THR A 424 -7.69 15.11 22.06
CA THR A 424 -8.27 16.39 22.48
C THR A 424 -7.44 17.63 22.14
N ASP A 425 -6.25 17.45 21.61
CA ASP A 425 -5.35 18.49 21.12
C ASP A 425 -5.70 18.92 19.69
N THR A 426 -4.77 19.61 19.02
CA THR A 426 -4.98 20.15 17.69
C THR A 426 -3.82 19.77 16.80
N ASP A 427 -4.11 19.00 15.76
CA ASP A 427 -3.08 18.50 14.86
C ASP A 427 -2.78 19.50 13.76
N TYR A 428 -1.52 19.88 13.63
CA TYR A 428 -1.03 20.59 12.44
C TYR A 428 -0.61 19.56 11.39
N LEU A 429 -1.49 19.31 10.42
CA LEU A 429 -1.34 18.31 9.38
C LEU A 429 -0.65 18.92 8.16
N SER A 430 0.68 18.73 8.05
CA SER A 430 1.53 19.32 7.02
C SER A 430 2.05 18.35 5.97
N GLU A 431 2.06 17.05 6.27
CA GLU A 431 2.50 16.03 5.31
C GLU A 431 1.32 15.55 4.46
N PHE A 432 1.46 15.63 3.14
CA PHE A 432 0.44 15.26 2.17
C PHE A 432 1.01 14.34 1.11
N LEU A 433 0.20 13.40 0.64
CA LEU A 433 0.50 12.67 -0.58
C LEU A 433 0.12 13.56 -1.78
N GLN A 434 1.12 14.05 -2.51
CA GLN A 434 0.91 14.89 -3.68
C GLN A 434 0.86 14.04 -4.96
N LEU A 435 -0.22 14.18 -5.71
CA LEU A 435 -0.49 13.42 -6.93
C LEU A 435 -0.52 14.34 -8.14
N SER A 436 0.23 13.99 -9.18
CA SER A 436 0.00 14.54 -10.52
C SER A 436 -1.13 13.77 -11.21
N ILE A 437 -2.10 14.49 -11.76
CA ILE A 437 -3.28 13.87 -12.37
C ILE A 437 -3.24 14.06 -13.88
N ASP A 438 -3.20 12.94 -14.60
CA ASP A 438 -3.44 12.89 -16.05
C ASP A 438 -4.65 12.00 -16.31
N ALA A 439 -5.82 12.60 -16.54
CA ALA A 439 -7.06 11.85 -16.78
C ALA A 439 -7.05 11.03 -18.09
N ASN A 440 -6.02 11.16 -18.94
CA ASN A 440 -5.83 10.28 -20.10
C ASN A 440 -5.04 9.02 -19.75
N LYS A 441 -4.47 8.92 -18.54
CA LYS A 441 -3.78 7.74 -18.03
C LYS A 441 -4.64 7.08 -16.95
N ASN A 442 -5.23 5.94 -17.29
CA ASN A 442 -5.74 5.02 -16.29
C ASN A 442 -4.56 4.27 -15.69
N GLY A 443 -4.41 4.28 -14.36
CA GLY A 443 -3.32 3.56 -13.69
C GLY A 443 -2.79 4.20 -12.41
N VAL A 444 -1.58 3.78 -12.03
CA VAL A 444 -0.86 4.27 -10.86
C VAL A 444 -0.52 5.76 -11.05
N PRO A 445 -0.80 6.64 -10.06
CA PRO A 445 -0.40 8.04 -10.14
C PRO A 445 1.11 8.23 -10.22
N ASP A 446 1.55 9.28 -10.91
CA ASP A 446 2.91 9.81 -10.75
C ASP A 446 2.95 10.57 -9.40
N VAL A 447 3.68 10.04 -8.41
CA VAL A 447 3.93 10.73 -7.14
C VAL A 447 4.99 11.80 -7.37
N VAL A 448 4.65 13.05 -7.06
CA VAL A 448 5.61 14.17 -7.13
C VAL A 448 6.48 14.08 -5.87
N GLU A 449 7.81 13.95 -6.03
CA GLU A 449 8.82 13.73 -4.98
C GLU A 449 8.42 14.26 -3.59
N GLU A 450 8.61 13.45 -2.54
CA GLU A 450 8.66 13.93 -1.16
C GLU A 450 9.71 15.05 -1.11
N VAL A 451 9.25 16.30 -1.05
CA VAL A 451 10.14 17.41 -0.69
C VAL A 451 10.49 17.14 0.76
N GLU A 452 11.71 16.69 1.01
CA GLU A 452 12.34 16.75 2.33
C GLU A 452 12.38 18.25 2.72
N GLN A 453 11.28 18.75 3.27
CA GLN A 453 11.22 20.09 3.82
C GLN A 453 12.10 20.05 5.06
N GLN A 454 13.24 20.73 4.98
CA GLN A 454 14.09 20.93 6.15
C GLN A 454 13.21 21.41 7.32
N PRO A 455 13.39 20.85 8.52
CA PRO A 455 12.62 21.28 9.68
C PRO A 455 12.75 22.80 9.84
N PRO A 456 11.65 23.49 10.20
CA PRO A 456 11.65 24.94 10.36
C PRO A 456 12.78 25.35 11.30
N THR A 457 13.51 26.41 10.92
CA THR A 457 14.58 26.96 11.75
C THR A 457 14.02 27.39 13.12
N GLU A 458 14.83 27.35 14.17
CA GLU A 458 14.44 27.77 15.53
C GLU A 458 13.78 29.18 15.57
N GLU A 459 14.11 30.05 14.60
CA GLU A 459 13.46 31.37 14.42
C GLU A 459 11.98 31.29 14.00
N GLN A 460 11.56 30.25 13.27
CA GLN A 460 10.17 30.05 12.83
C GLN A 460 9.31 29.38 13.92
N GLN A 461 9.91 28.55 14.77
CA GLN A 461 9.24 27.95 15.93
C GLN A 461 8.93 28.99 17.03
N GLN A 462 9.78 30.01 17.20
CA GLN A 462 9.54 31.07 18.19
C GLN A 462 8.47 32.10 17.80
N ALA A 463 8.06 32.15 16.53
CA ALA A 463 7.06 33.11 16.06
C ALA A 463 5.60 32.66 16.28
N GLN A 464 5.35 31.44 16.75
CA GLN A 464 4.00 30.82 16.81
C GLN A 464 3.43 30.58 18.21
N ALA A 465 4.12 30.93 19.29
CA ALA A 465 3.54 30.81 20.64
C ALA A 465 2.69 32.05 21.00
N PRO A 466 1.43 31.89 21.48
CA PRO A 466 0.71 32.98 22.11
C PRO A 466 1.43 33.40 23.39
N ALA A 467 1.38 34.69 23.70
CA ALA A 467 2.12 35.32 24.80
C ALA A 467 1.86 34.66 26.17
N GLY A 468 2.69 33.66 26.54
CA GLY A 468 2.64 32.94 27.82
C GLY A 468 3.99 32.72 28.51
N GLY A 469 5.08 33.29 27.96
CA GLY A 469 6.47 32.99 28.35
C GLY A 469 6.94 33.47 29.74
N VAL A 470 6.03 33.80 30.67
CA VAL A 470 6.40 34.22 32.03
C VAL A 470 6.03 33.16 33.09
N GLU A 471 5.13 32.21 32.79
CA GLU A 471 4.75 31.15 33.76
C GLU A 471 5.64 29.89 33.71
N GLU A 472 6.26 29.59 32.57
CA GLU A 472 7.07 28.37 32.42
C GLU A 472 8.43 28.43 33.13
N GLU A 473 9.12 29.59 33.07
CA GLU A 473 10.35 29.81 33.87
C GLU A 473 10.05 29.72 35.38
N ALA A 474 8.88 30.17 35.82
CA ALA A 474 8.46 30.08 37.22
C ALA A 474 8.18 28.64 37.65
N ARG A 475 7.60 27.80 36.77
CA ARG A 475 7.38 26.36 37.03
C ARG A 475 8.69 25.56 37.04
N GLY A 476 9.61 25.83 36.12
CA GLY A 476 10.94 25.19 36.09
C GLY A 476 11.79 25.51 37.32
N ALA A 477 11.78 26.78 37.76
CA ALA A 477 12.47 27.19 38.99
C ALA A 477 11.84 26.54 40.24
N THR A 478 10.51 26.39 40.27
CA THR A 478 9.79 25.74 41.39
C THR A 478 10.07 24.24 41.46
N LEU A 479 10.15 23.56 40.31
CA LEU A 479 10.49 22.13 40.23
C LEU A 479 11.93 21.86 40.70
N LEU A 480 12.89 22.68 40.28
CA LEU A 480 14.28 22.59 40.74
C LEU A 480 14.42 22.84 42.24
N LEU A 481 13.65 23.78 42.80
CA LEU A 481 13.60 24.01 44.25
C LEU A 481 13.01 22.80 44.99
N TYR A 482 11.98 22.17 44.43
CA TYR A 482 11.34 20.99 45.01
C TYR A 482 12.28 19.78 45.02
N ILE A 483 12.98 19.53 43.91
CA ILE A 483 14.00 18.47 43.79
C ILE A 483 15.12 18.71 44.79
N ALA A 484 15.63 19.95 44.90
CA ALA A 484 16.67 20.29 45.87
C ALA A 484 16.21 20.07 47.32
N LEU A 485 14.94 20.36 47.63
CA LEU A 485 14.36 20.13 48.96
C LEU A 485 14.23 18.63 49.27
N VAL A 486 13.79 17.82 48.32
CA VAL A 486 13.68 16.36 48.47
C VAL A 486 15.06 15.73 48.70
N VAL A 487 16.07 16.13 47.92
CA VAL A 487 17.46 15.67 48.10
C VAL A 487 17.99 16.05 49.48
N LEU A 488 17.71 17.26 49.96
CA LEU A 488 18.11 17.71 51.30
C LEU A 488 17.43 16.88 52.41
N VAL A 489 16.14 16.58 52.28
CA VAL A 489 15.39 15.77 53.26
C VAL A 489 15.93 14.33 53.30
N VAL A 490 16.22 13.73 52.14
CA VAL A 490 16.82 12.39 52.06
C VAL A 490 18.23 12.36 52.66
N ALA A 491 19.03 13.40 52.42
CA ALA A 491 20.36 13.53 53.02
C ALA A 491 20.30 13.66 54.56
N LEU A 492 19.39 14.48 55.08
CA LEU A 492 19.19 14.64 56.53
C LEU A 492 18.65 13.36 57.19
N ALA A 493 17.73 12.66 56.54
CA ALA A 493 17.23 11.37 57.01
C ALA A 493 18.36 10.31 57.06
N SER A 494 19.23 10.29 56.03
CA SER A 494 20.38 9.39 55.97
C SER A 494 21.39 9.68 57.09
N ILE A 495 21.64 10.95 57.39
CA ILE A 495 22.48 11.37 58.52
C ILE A 495 21.85 10.94 59.86
N ALA A 496 20.54 11.12 60.03
CA ALA A 496 19.83 10.71 61.25
C ALA A 496 19.90 9.18 61.45
N VAL A 497 19.72 8.39 60.40
CA VAL A 497 19.87 6.92 60.44
C VAL A 497 21.31 6.53 60.79
N PHE A 498 22.31 7.19 60.21
CA PHE A 498 23.72 6.93 60.52
C PHE A 498 24.06 7.24 61.99
N LEU A 499 23.57 8.37 62.51
CA LEU A 499 23.74 8.75 63.92
C LEU A 499 23.00 7.78 64.86
N PHE A 500 21.80 7.33 64.49
CA PHE A 500 21.04 6.34 65.25
C PHE A 500 21.77 5.00 65.32
N ILE A 501 22.33 4.52 64.20
CA ILE A 501 23.14 3.30 64.15
C ILE A 501 24.39 3.43 65.04
N ARG A 502 25.08 4.58 65.01
CA ARG A 502 26.23 4.83 65.89
C ARG A 502 25.85 4.85 67.37
N TYR A 503 24.76 5.53 67.73
CA TYR A 503 24.26 5.56 69.10
C TYR A 503 23.94 4.15 69.60
N TYR A 504 23.27 3.33 68.80
CA TYR A 504 22.90 1.96 69.18
C TYR A 504 24.12 1.03 69.32
N ARG A 505 25.13 1.19 68.47
CA ARG A 505 26.40 0.44 68.58
C ARG A 505 27.17 0.81 69.86
N ALA A 506 27.16 2.08 70.27
CA ALA A 506 27.79 2.52 71.53
C ALA A 506 27.04 1.99 72.77
N LYS A 507 25.72 1.81 72.71
CA LYS A 507 24.91 1.28 73.82
C LYS A 507 25.03 -0.25 73.98
N ARG A 508 25.34 -0.98 72.89
CA ARG A 508 25.58 -2.44 72.94
C ARG A 508 26.95 -2.81 73.51
N SER A 509 27.97 -1.94 73.46
CA SER A 509 29.28 -2.25 74.06
C SER A 509 29.32 -2.10 75.59
N THR A 510 28.27 -1.56 76.21
CA THR A 510 28.20 -1.27 77.66
C THR A 510 27.28 -2.21 78.43
N SER A 511 26.71 -3.25 77.80
CA SER A 511 25.69 -4.13 78.42
C SER A 511 25.92 -5.65 78.25
N SER A 512 27.17 -6.11 78.35
CA SER A 512 27.47 -7.52 78.62
C SER A 512 28.19 -7.70 79.95
N THR A 513 27.45 -7.58 81.05
CA THR A 513 27.79 -8.24 82.31
C THR A 513 26.83 -9.41 82.49
N THR A 514 27.35 -10.63 82.43
CA THR A 514 26.63 -11.84 82.82
C THR A 514 27.34 -12.46 84.03
N PRO A 515 26.63 -12.91 85.07
CA PRO A 515 27.22 -13.33 86.35
C PRO A 515 27.75 -14.76 86.28
N ALA A 516 28.88 -15.00 86.96
CA ALA A 516 29.45 -16.32 87.18
C ALA A 516 28.66 -17.10 88.26
N THR A 517 28.43 -18.38 88.00
CA THR A 517 27.89 -19.37 88.95
C THR A 517 29.06 -20.25 89.47
N PRO A 518 29.04 -20.74 90.72
CA PRO A 518 30.25 -21.08 91.46
C PRO A 518 30.69 -22.54 91.29
N GLY A 519 32.01 -22.77 91.42
CA GLY A 519 32.65 -24.08 91.46
C GLY A 519 33.72 -24.14 92.55
N ILE A 520 33.65 -25.21 93.33
CA ILE A 520 34.32 -25.51 94.60
C ILE A 520 35.74 -26.08 94.41
N SER A 521 36.65 -25.70 95.31
CA SER A 521 37.72 -26.46 96.02
C SER A 521 38.86 -25.48 96.32
N SER A 522 39.43 -25.35 97.51
CA SER A 522 39.63 -26.22 98.68
C SER A 522 39.74 -25.38 99.95
#